data_AF-A0A4Y9QVG5-F1
#
_entry.id   AF-A0A4Y9QVG5-F1
#
_cell.length_a   1.000
_cell.length_b   1.000
_cell.length_c   1.000
_cell.angle_alpha   90.00
_cell.angle_beta   90.00
_cell.angle_gamma   90.00
#
_symmetry.space_group_name_H-M   'P 1'
#
loop_
_entity.id
_entity.type
_entity.pdbx_description
1 polymer ?
#
loop_
_entity_poly.entity_id
_entity_poly.type
_entity_poly.pdbx_seq_one_letter_code
_entity_poly.pdbx_strand_id
1 'polypeptide(L)'
;MKRNVRRAWVLLGVLCGAAQAQQLDTHFSCSAKLDDKGEPAIFADTAEFKLKGDTIESFRWESSLFRSTHGFDCSIDEDDGLLAEVREDGGKTTWRVGLQDPQEAREKRGYGFDRIPRCTIRLVREGDRLNVMPSCPALCGSRANFTQLSVDMKTGKCDYEQ
;
A
#
# COMPACT_ATOMS: atom_id res chain seq x y z
N MET A 1 57.94 -18.31 -37.24
CA MET A 1 57.59 -18.85 -35.89
C MET A 1 57.02 -17.70 -35.04
N LYS A 2 55.71 -17.79 -34.77
CA LYS A 2 54.91 -17.26 -33.63
C LYS A 2 55.27 -15.91 -32.97
N ARG A 3 54.31 -14.97 -33.01
CA ARG A 3 53.56 -14.36 -31.86
C ARG A 3 52.96 -13.01 -32.32
N ASN A 4 51.80 -12.55 -31.89
CA ASN A 4 50.58 -13.15 -31.37
C ASN A 4 49.56 -12.01 -31.47
N VAL A 5 48.46 -12.26 -32.17
CA VAL A 5 47.26 -11.42 -32.19
C VAL A 5 46.70 -11.31 -30.77
N ARG A 6 46.26 -10.12 -30.36
CA ARG A 6 44.99 -9.85 -29.65
C ARG A 6 44.83 -8.37 -29.38
N ARG A 7 44.20 -7.67 -30.34
CA ARG A 7 43.60 -6.36 -30.10
C ARG A 7 42.36 -6.52 -29.22
N ALA A 8 42.20 -5.51 -28.39
CA ALA A 8 41.34 -5.42 -27.23
C ALA A 8 39.84 -5.27 -27.56
N TRP A 9 39.03 -5.88 -26.69
CA TRP A 9 37.83 -5.34 -26.03
C TRP A 9 36.90 -4.39 -26.80
N VAL A 10 35.75 -4.94 -27.20
CA VAL A 10 34.51 -4.28 -27.67
C VAL A 10 33.40 -5.34 -27.42
N LEU A 11 32.26 -5.17 -26.76
CA LEU A 11 31.51 -4.06 -26.17
C LEU A 11 30.67 -4.66 -25.02
N LEU A 12 30.81 -4.11 -23.82
CA LEU A 12 29.86 -4.29 -22.72
C LEU A 12 28.79 -3.21 -22.89
N GLY A 13 27.52 -3.57 -23.08
CA GLY A 13 26.51 -2.55 -23.29
C GLY A 13 25.11 -3.04 -23.63
N VAL A 14 24.56 -4.00 -22.88
CA VAL A 14 23.10 -4.16 -22.77
C VAL A 14 22.76 -4.53 -21.32
N LEU A 15 22.64 -3.52 -20.47
CA LEU A 15 21.89 -3.59 -19.21
C LEU A 15 21.01 -2.34 -19.14
N CYS A 16 20.12 -2.17 -20.12
CA CYS A 16 19.00 -1.24 -20.04
C CYS A 16 17.72 -2.07 -19.98
N GLY A 17 17.32 -2.45 -18.76
CA GLY A 17 16.06 -3.16 -18.53
C GLY A 17 15.97 -3.64 -17.10
N ALA A 18 15.30 -2.86 -16.24
CA ALA A 18 14.57 -3.27 -15.02
C ALA A 18 14.43 -2.16 -13.96
N ALA A 19 14.74 -0.89 -14.23
CA ALA A 19 14.60 0.17 -13.22
C ALA A 19 13.15 0.64 -12.97
N GLN A 20 12.13 0.01 -13.58
CA GLN A 20 10.71 0.40 -13.42
C GLN A 20 9.92 -0.48 -12.44
N ALA A 21 10.53 -1.51 -11.85
CA ALA A 21 9.80 -2.45 -10.98
C ALA A 21 9.40 -1.88 -9.60
N GLN A 22 10.12 -0.85 -9.13
CA GLN A 22 9.95 -0.30 -7.77
C GLN A 22 9.11 0.97 -7.72
N GLN A 23 8.35 1.26 -8.76
CA GLN A 23 7.46 2.41 -8.77
C GLN A 23 6.01 1.96 -8.60
N LEU A 24 5.31 2.57 -7.65
CA LEU A 24 3.86 2.55 -7.56
C LEU A 24 3.39 3.97 -7.80
N ASP A 25 2.49 4.15 -8.75
CA ASP A 25 1.81 5.42 -8.99
C ASP A 25 0.37 5.06 -9.35
N THR A 26 -0.55 5.26 -8.42
CA THR A 26 -1.94 4.84 -8.58
C THR A 26 -2.88 5.71 -7.76
N HIS A 27 -4.10 5.85 -8.28
CA HIS A 27 -5.22 6.43 -7.58
C HIS A 27 -6.46 5.59 -7.84
N PHE A 28 -7.22 5.28 -6.80
CA PHE A 28 -8.45 4.51 -6.92
C PHE A 28 -9.52 4.98 -5.94
N SER A 29 -10.78 4.68 -6.27
CA SER A 29 -11.95 4.88 -5.43
C SER A 29 -12.85 3.65 -5.58
N CYS A 30 -12.94 2.86 -4.52
CA CYS A 30 -13.63 1.59 -4.46
C CYS A 30 -14.82 1.69 -3.50
N SER A 31 -15.93 1.03 -3.81
CA SER A 31 -16.99 0.79 -2.81
C SER A 31 -17.69 -0.53 -3.05
N ALA A 32 -18.16 -1.15 -1.98
CA ALA A 32 -18.91 -2.39 -2.04
C ALA A 32 -19.92 -2.48 -0.90
N LYS A 33 -21.08 -3.08 -1.18
CA LYS A 33 -22.05 -3.49 -0.17
C LYS A 33 -21.76 -4.93 0.22
N LEU A 34 -21.45 -5.16 1.49
CA LEU A 34 -21.12 -6.48 2.02
C LEU A 34 -21.92 -6.75 3.29
N ASP A 35 -22.05 -8.03 3.67
CA ASP A 35 -22.47 -8.40 5.02
C ASP A 35 -21.24 -8.33 5.94
N ASP A 36 -21.33 -7.65 7.08
CA ASP A 36 -20.27 -7.64 8.10
C ASP A 36 -20.89 -7.98 9.46
N LYS A 37 -20.73 -9.26 9.85
CA LYS A 37 -21.29 -9.88 11.06
C LYS A 37 -22.83 -9.92 11.09
N GLY A 38 -23.47 -10.25 9.96
CA GLY A 38 -24.92 -10.38 9.85
C GLY A 38 -25.66 -9.06 9.69
N GLU A 39 -24.94 -7.97 9.46
CA GLU A 39 -25.50 -6.65 9.19
C GLU A 39 -25.01 -6.12 7.83
N PRO A 40 -25.89 -5.53 7.02
CA PRO A 40 -25.49 -4.85 5.79
C PRO A 40 -24.56 -3.67 6.09
N ALA A 41 -23.43 -3.65 5.41
CA ALA A 41 -22.43 -2.60 5.51
C ALA A 41 -21.96 -2.13 4.13
N ILE A 42 -21.53 -0.88 4.05
CA ILE A 42 -20.89 -0.30 2.86
C ILE A 42 -19.44 -0.01 3.21
N PHE A 43 -18.53 -0.66 2.50
CA PHE A 43 -17.11 -0.33 2.51
C PHE A 43 -16.85 0.67 1.39
N ALA A 44 -16.08 1.72 1.69
CA ALA A 44 -15.67 2.70 0.71
C ALA A 44 -14.23 3.14 0.96
N ASP A 45 -13.38 3.02 -0.06
CA ASP A 45 -11.95 3.22 0.06
C ASP A 45 -11.45 4.07 -1.10
N THR A 46 -10.75 5.16 -0.78
CA THR A 46 -10.07 6.01 -1.76
C THR A 46 -8.60 6.06 -1.41
N ALA A 47 -7.73 5.96 -2.41
CA ALA A 47 -6.31 6.08 -2.19
C ALA A 47 -5.58 6.81 -3.30
N GLU A 48 -4.49 7.44 -2.92
CA GLU A 48 -3.45 7.99 -3.79
C GLU A 48 -2.11 7.48 -3.26
N PHE A 49 -1.44 6.63 -4.04
CA PHE A 49 -0.15 6.06 -3.65
C PHE A 49 0.89 6.36 -4.71
N LYS A 50 1.94 7.07 -4.31
CA LYS A 50 3.11 7.32 -5.12
C LYS A 50 4.37 6.92 -4.34
N LEU A 51 4.91 5.75 -4.68
CA LEU A 51 6.08 5.15 -4.04
C LEU A 51 7.18 4.92 -5.07
N LYS A 52 8.42 5.20 -4.69
CA LYS A 52 9.62 4.92 -5.48
C LYS A 52 10.65 4.22 -4.62
N GLY A 53 10.72 2.90 -4.73
CA GLY A 53 11.48 2.08 -3.80
C GLY A 53 10.88 2.17 -2.39
N ASP A 54 11.71 2.53 -1.42
CA ASP A 54 11.35 2.83 -0.04
C ASP A 54 10.97 4.31 0.19
N THR A 55 11.02 5.13 -0.84
CA THR A 55 10.64 6.55 -0.75
C THR A 55 9.14 6.72 -1.01
N ILE A 56 8.48 7.44 -0.11
CA ILE A 56 7.09 7.89 -0.25
C ILE A 56 7.12 9.27 -0.90
N GLU A 57 6.55 9.42 -2.10
CA GLU A 57 6.41 10.71 -2.78
C GLU A 57 5.04 11.35 -2.57
N SER A 58 4.00 10.52 -2.39
CA SER A 58 2.65 10.90 -1.99
C SER A 58 2.00 9.66 -1.39
N PHE A 59 1.26 9.83 -0.28
CA PHE A 59 0.49 8.76 0.29
C PHE A 59 -0.76 9.30 0.96
N ARG A 60 -1.92 8.83 0.52
CA ARG A 60 -3.19 9.05 1.19
C ARG A 60 -4.07 7.83 1.01
N TRP A 61 -4.69 7.38 2.09
CA TRP A 61 -5.72 6.36 2.07
C TRP A 61 -6.84 6.76 3.02
N GLU A 62 -8.04 6.81 2.47
CA GLU A 62 -9.28 7.09 3.20
C GLU A 62 -10.15 5.84 3.12
N SER A 63 -10.59 5.33 4.26
CA SER A 63 -11.34 4.08 4.37
C SER A 63 -12.54 4.28 5.28
N SER A 64 -13.73 4.08 4.74
CA SER A 64 -15.00 4.25 5.42
C SER A 64 -15.76 2.93 5.51
N LEU A 65 -16.47 2.74 6.61
CA LEU A 65 -17.42 1.66 6.85
C LEU A 65 -18.74 2.29 7.28
N PHE A 66 -19.78 2.17 6.47
CA PHE A 66 -21.11 2.67 6.79
C PHE A 66 -22.04 1.51 7.16
N ARG A 67 -22.71 1.63 8.30
CA ARG A 67 -23.80 0.76 8.73
C ARG A 67 -25.07 1.60 8.89
N SER A 68 -26.20 0.93 9.12
CA SER A 68 -27.49 1.61 9.29
C SER A 68 -27.55 2.58 10.46
N THR A 69 -26.79 2.31 11.54
CA THR A 69 -26.86 3.06 12.80
C THR A 69 -25.60 3.85 13.15
N HIS A 70 -24.48 3.60 12.46
CA HIS A 70 -23.19 4.21 12.75
C HIS A 70 -22.24 4.06 11.56
N GLY A 71 -21.11 4.75 11.59
CA GLY A 71 -20.05 4.58 10.62
C GLY A 71 -18.68 4.77 11.26
N PHE A 72 -17.66 4.29 10.59
CA PHE A 72 -16.27 4.49 10.96
C PHE A 72 -15.50 4.97 9.75
N ASP A 73 -14.73 6.02 9.93
CA ASP A 73 -13.80 6.59 8.98
C ASP A 73 -12.37 6.42 9.48
N CYS A 74 -11.47 6.14 8.55
CA CYS A 74 -10.04 6.09 8.77
C CYS A 74 -9.36 6.90 7.68
N SER A 75 -8.39 7.70 8.06
CA SER A 75 -7.56 8.47 7.15
C SER A 75 -6.10 8.28 7.55
N ILE A 76 -5.28 7.91 6.57
CA ILE A 76 -3.84 7.75 6.72
C ILE A 76 -3.17 8.54 5.61
N ASP A 77 -2.27 9.44 5.97
CA ASP A 77 -1.55 10.29 5.05
C ASP A 77 -0.09 10.51 5.49
N GLU A 78 0.68 11.24 4.69
CA GLU A 78 2.10 11.53 4.94
C GLU A 78 2.35 12.25 6.27
N ASP A 79 1.33 12.98 6.72
CA ASP A 79 1.31 13.75 7.94
C ASP A 79 1.31 12.87 9.20
N ASP A 80 1.09 11.56 9.06
CA ASP A 80 1.18 10.55 10.13
C ASP A 80 2.62 10.02 10.36
N GLY A 81 3.61 10.54 9.63
CA GLY A 81 5.01 10.11 9.77
C GLY A 81 5.23 8.71 9.22
N LEU A 82 5.00 8.52 7.93
CA LEU A 82 5.04 7.22 7.27
C LEU A 82 6.46 6.78 6.92
N LEU A 83 6.71 5.47 7.00
CA LEU A 83 7.92 4.80 6.52
C LEU A 83 7.52 3.67 5.57
N ALA A 84 8.25 3.49 4.47
CA ALA A 84 8.04 2.37 3.56
C ALA A 84 9.27 1.45 3.53
N GLU A 85 9.01 0.15 3.48
CA GLU A 85 10.00 -0.87 3.15
C GLU A 85 9.56 -1.57 1.87
N VAL A 86 10.46 -1.73 0.90
CA VAL A 86 10.19 -2.44 -0.36
C VAL A 86 10.90 -3.80 -0.41
N ARG A 87 10.21 -4.80 -0.94
CA ARG A 87 10.77 -6.12 -1.27
C ARG A 87 10.29 -6.56 -2.64
N GLU A 88 11.18 -7.19 -3.38
CA GLU A 88 10.87 -7.86 -4.65
C GLU A 88 11.05 -9.36 -4.49
N ASP A 89 10.07 -10.12 -4.96
CA ASP A 89 10.14 -11.58 -5.00
C ASP A 89 9.39 -12.10 -6.23
N GLY A 90 10.05 -12.84 -7.11
CA GLY A 90 9.38 -13.55 -8.21
C GLY A 90 8.48 -12.71 -9.13
N GLY A 91 8.80 -11.42 -9.37
CA GLY A 91 7.99 -10.52 -10.20
C GLY A 91 6.85 -9.79 -9.45
N LYS A 92 6.75 -10.00 -8.14
CA LYS A 92 5.88 -9.29 -7.22
C LYS A 92 6.68 -8.22 -6.48
N THR A 93 6.14 -7.02 -6.42
CA THR A 93 6.70 -5.94 -5.58
C THR A 93 5.80 -5.74 -4.38
N THR A 94 6.40 -5.76 -3.19
CA THR A 94 5.68 -5.59 -1.92
C THR A 94 6.22 -4.36 -1.21
N TRP A 95 5.34 -3.43 -0.87
CA TRP A 95 5.63 -2.36 0.08
C TRP A 95 4.97 -2.65 1.41
N ARG A 96 5.70 -2.38 2.49
CA ARG A 96 5.16 -2.32 3.84
C ARG A 96 5.25 -0.88 4.30
N VAL A 97 4.12 -0.19 4.30
CA VAL A 97 4.01 1.17 4.86
C VAL A 97 3.64 1.05 6.32
N GLY A 98 4.33 1.76 7.20
CA GLY A 98 4.05 1.80 8.63
C GLY A 98 4.35 3.17 9.21
N LEU A 99 4.17 3.32 10.52
CA LEU A 99 4.42 4.58 11.23
C LEU A 99 5.84 4.62 11.80
N GLN A 100 6.48 5.78 11.68
CA GLN A 100 7.72 6.11 12.35
C GLN A 100 7.51 6.16 13.86
N ASP A 101 6.53 6.93 14.31
CA ASP A 101 6.09 7.01 15.70
C ASP A 101 4.58 6.74 15.80
N PRO A 102 4.18 5.49 16.15
CA PRO A 102 2.78 5.15 16.31
C PRO A 102 2.08 5.88 17.47
N GLN A 103 2.79 6.42 18.45
CA GLN A 103 2.19 7.18 19.53
C GLN A 103 1.88 8.60 19.07
N GLU A 104 2.86 9.29 18.51
CA GLU A 104 2.71 10.65 18.01
C GLU A 104 1.58 10.77 16.98
N ALA A 105 1.55 9.85 15.99
CA ALA A 105 0.52 9.83 14.97
C ALA A 105 -0.90 9.66 15.56
N ARG A 106 -1.04 8.84 16.61
CA ARG A 106 -2.32 8.64 17.31
C ARG A 106 -2.77 9.87 18.07
N GLU A 107 -1.85 10.48 18.82
CA GLU A 107 -2.12 11.69 19.59
C GLU A 107 -2.54 12.82 18.65
N LYS A 108 -1.87 12.96 17.49
CA LYS A 108 -2.24 13.90 16.43
C LYS A 108 -3.67 13.69 15.92
N ARG A 109 -4.13 12.43 15.84
CA ARG A 109 -5.49 12.06 15.43
C ARG A 109 -6.51 12.07 16.60
N GLY A 110 -6.09 12.43 17.81
CA GLY A 110 -6.96 12.51 18.99
C GLY A 110 -7.31 11.16 19.64
N TYR A 111 -6.56 10.09 19.34
CA TYR A 111 -6.78 8.77 19.92
C TYR A 111 -5.98 8.57 21.22
N GLY A 112 -6.67 8.47 22.36
CA GLY A 112 -6.06 8.43 23.70
C GLY A 112 -5.90 7.05 24.34
N PHE A 113 -5.69 5.98 23.58
CA PHE A 113 -5.58 4.61 24.12
C PHE A 113 -4.12 4.21 24.36
N ASP A 114 -3.79 3.58 25.48
CA ASP A 114 -2.39 3.30 25.87
C ASP A 114 -1.70 2.20 25.04
N ARG A 115 -2.46 1.25 24.49
CA ARG A 115 -1.92 0.10 23.76
C ARG A 115 -2.78 -0.25 22.56
N ILE A 116 -2.30 0.09 21.37
CA ILE A 116 -2.89 -0.37 20.11
C ILE A 116 -1.80 -1.08 19.30
N PRO A 117 -2.11 -2.16 18.55
CA PRO A 117 -1.18 -2.77 17.61
C PRO A 117 -0.61 -1.73 16.63
N ARG A 118 0.61 -1.98 16.13
CA ARG A 118 1.26 -1.12 15.13
C ARG A 118 0.36 -0.97 13.91
N CYS A 119 0.35 0.23 13.30
CA CYS A 119 -0.25 0.41 11.98
C CYS A 119 0.73 -0.05 10.89
N THR A 120 0.25 -0.95 10.03
CA THR A 120 0.93 -1.33 8.79
C THR A 120 -0.07 -1.46 7.66
N ILE A 121 0.24 -0.88 6.50
CA ILE A 121 -0.47 -1.11 5.24
C ILE A 121 0.49 -1.88 4.33
N ARG A 122 0.14 -3.12 4.03
CA ARG A 122 0.89 -3.91 3.04
C ARG A 122 0.28 -3.70 1.67
N LEU A 123 1.11 -3.27 0.73
CA LEU A 123 0.76 -3.11 -0.68
C LEU A 123 1.51 -4.17 -1.47
N VAL A 124 0.79 -4.93 -2.29
CA VAL A 124 1.36 -5.96 -3.14
C VAL A 124 0.98 -5.68 -4.58
N ARG A 125 1.96 -5.42 -5.43
CA ARG A 125 1.77 -5.27 -6.86
C ARG A 125 2.21 -6.52 -7.60
N GLU A 126 1.27 -7.07 -8.37
CA GLU A 126 1.47 -8.20 -9.27
C GLU A 126 0.94 -7.80 -10.66
N GLY A 127 1.85 -7.32 -11.52
CA GLY A 127 1.49 -6.74 -12.81
C GLY A 127 0.62 -5.49 -12.67
N ASP A 128 -0.63 -5.60 -13.13
CA ASP A 128 -1.64 -4.55 -13.07
C ASP A 128 -2.54 -4.62 -11.84
N ARG A 129 -2.37 -5.65 -11.00
CA ARG A 129 -3.18 -5.80 -9.77
C ARG A 129 -2.41 -5.28 -8.56
N LEU A 130 -3.09 -4.46 -7.76
CA LEU A 130 -2.63 -4.00 -6.46
C LEU A 130 -3.52 -4.59 -5.37
N ASN A 131 -2.93 -5.27 -4.40
CA ASN A 131 -3.61 -5.73 -3.20
C ASN A 131 -3.21 -4.84 -2.02
N VAL A 132 -4.20 -4.28 -1.34
CA VAL A 132 -4.06 -3.44 -0.14
C VAL A 132 -4.52 -4.27 1.06
N MET A 133 -3.64 -4.48 2.03
CA MET A 133 -3.91 -5.26 3.24
C MET A 133 -3.56 -4.41 4.48
N PRO A 134 -4.54 -3.68 5.03
CA PRO A 134 -4.31 -2.76 6.12
C PRO A 134 -4.51 -3.41 7.49
N SER A 135 -3.56 -3.18 8.39
CA SER A 135 -3.67 -3.48 9.81
C SER A 135 -3.35 -2.19 10.57
N CYS A 136 -4.31 -1.27 10.65
CA CYS A 136 -4.11 0.07 11.21
C CYS A 136 -5.11 0.46 12.30
N PRO A 137 -5.29 -0.35 13.35
CA PRO A 137 -6.16 0.05 14.47
C PRO A 137 -5.66 1.33 15.16
N ALA A 138 -4.36 1.66 15.04
CA ALA A 138 -3.80 2.90 15.61
C ALA A 138 -4.43 4.15 14.99
N LEU A 139 -4.63 4.20 13.68
CA LEU A 139 -5.14 5.39 12.98
C LEU A 139 -6.61 5.29 12.56
N CYS A 140 -7.23 4.12 12.78
CA CYS A 140 -8.62 3.85 12.43
C CYS A 140 -9.52 3.57 13.65
N GLY A 141 -9.01 3.80 14.87
CA GLY A 141 -9.71 3.44 16.12
C GLY A 141 -10.09 1.95 16.19
N SER A 142 -11.31 1.64 16.63
CA SER A 142 -11.82 0.26 16.77
C SER A 142 -12.41 -0.34 15.49
N ARG A 143 -12.20 0.28 14.33
CA ARG A 143 -12.71 -0.23 13.05
C ARG A 143 -12.04 -1.57 12.70
N ALA A 144 -12.85 -2.57 12.39
CA ALA A 144 -12.36 -3.77 11.70
C ALA A 144 -12.09 -3.40 10.23
N ASN A 145 -10.85 -3.57 9.79
CA ASN A 145 -10.51 -3.43 8.37
C ASN A 145 -10.94 -4.69 7.60
N PHE A 146 -11.09 -4.56 6.28
CA PHE A 146 -11.10 -5.72 5.39
C PHE A 146 -9.74 -6.43 5.43
N THR A 147 -9.72 -7.73 5.12
CA THR A 147 -8.49 -8.51 5.05
C THR A 147 -7.67 -8.10 3.83
N GLN A 148 -8.33 -7.90 2.69
CA GLN A 148 -7.68 -7.44 1.46
C GLN A 148 -8.64 -6.64 0.56
N LEU A 149 -8.14 -5.57 -0.05
CA LEU A 149 -8.76 -4.88 -1.18
C LEU A 149 -7.88 -5.09 -2.41
N SER A 150 -8.38 -5.82 -3.39
CA SER A 150 -7.72 -5.99 -4.69
C SER A 150 -8.23 -4.94 -5.66
N VAL A 151 -7.32 -4.23 -6.33
CA VAL A 151 -7.61 -3.22 -7.34
C VAL A 151 -6.89 -3.57 -8.63
N ASP A 152 -7.63 -3.68 -9.73
CA ASP A 152 -7.04 -3.70 -11.06
C ASP A 152 -6.75 -2.25 -11.47
N MET A 153 -5.46 -1.89 -11.54
CA MET A 153 -5.01 -0.51 -11.76
C MET A 153 -5.26 0.00 -13.18
N LYS A 154 -5.60 -0.88 -14.14
CA LYS A 154 -5.96 -0.47 -15.51
C LYS A 154 -7.45 -0.18 -15.65
N THR A 155 -8.28 -1.00 -15.01
CA THR A 155 -9.74 -0.93 -15.15
C THR A 155 -10.42 -0.21 -14.00
N GLY A 156 -9.73 -0.04 -12.87
CA GLY A 156 -10.28 0.48 -11.62
C GLY A 156 -11.24 -0.50 -10.92
N LYS A 157 -11.32 -1.77 -11.37
CA LYS A 157 -12.19 -2.77 -10.75
C LYS A 157 -11.64 -3.13 -9.36
N CYS A 158 -12.53 -3.14 -8.38
CA CYS A 158 -12.21 -3.45 -6.99
C CYS A 158 -12.89 -4.73 -6.51
N ASP A 159 -12.22 -5.45 -5.63
CA ASP A 159 -12.74 -6.65 -4.96
C ASP A 159 -12.30 -6.65 -3.49
N TYR A 160 -13.25 -6.82 -2.58
CA TYR A 160 -13.01 -6.82 -1.13
C TYR A 160 -13.10 -8.25 -0.59
N GLU A 161 -12.09 -8.66 0.17
CA GLU A 161 -12.02 -9.93 0.89
C GLU A 161 -12.14 -9.67 2.40
N GLN A 162 -13.01 -10.44 3.07
CA GLN A 162 -13.23 -10.38 4.52
C GLN A 162 -12.53 -11.54 5.23
#